data_AF-A0A061I793-F1
#
_entry.id   AF-A0A061I793-F1
#
_cell.length_a   1.000
_cell.length_b   1.000
_cell.length_c   1.000
_cell.angle_alpha   90.00
_cell.angle_beta   90.00
_cell.angle_gamma   90.00
#
_symmetry.space_group_name_H-M   'P 1'
#
loop_
_entity.id
_entity.type
_entity.pdbx_description
1 polymer ?
#
loop_
_entity_poly.entity_id
_entity_poly.type
_entity_poly.pdbx_seq_one_letter_code
_entity_poly.pdbx_strand_id
1 'polypeptide(L)'
;KQTAETLLSLSPAETANLKEGINFFRNKTTGKEYILYKEKNHLKACKNLCKHQGGLFIKDIEDLDGRSVKCTKHNWKLDVSTMKYINPPGSFCQDELVVEMDGNDGLFLIELNPPNPWDSDPRTPEELAFGEVQITYLTHACMDLKLGDKRMVFDPWLIGPAFARGWWLLHEPPSDWLERLCKADLIYISHMHSDHLRYIKETNIKNDPIQLNNLIKKNCDVVTWTPRPGATLDLGRMLKDPTDSQGIIEPPEGTKIYKDSWDFGPYLSTLHSAVGDEIFLHSSWIKEYFTWAGFKSYNLVVRMIETDEDFNPFPGGYDYLVDFLDLSFPKERPSREHPYEEIRSRVDVVRYVVKHGLLWDDLYIGFQTRLQRDPDIYHHLFWNHFQIKLPLTPPNWKSFLMHCS
;
A
#
# COMPACT_ATOMS: atom_id res chain seq x y z
N LYS A 1 -10.62 -22.48 24.30
CA LYS A 1 -9.59 -23.55 24.43
C LYS A 1 -8.64 -23.43 23.23
N GLN A 2 -7.33 -23.60 23.40
CA GLN A 2 -6.41 -23.69 22.26
C GLN A 2 -6.82 -24.87 21.38
N THR A 3 -7.01 -24.64 20.09
CA THR A 3 -7.34 -25.70 19.13
C THR A 3 -6.14 -25.94 18.23
N ALA A 4 -5.99 -27.18 17.76
CA ALA A 4 -4.91 -27.59 16.87
C ALA A 4 -5.52 -28.11 15.57
N GLU A 5 -4.96 -27.69 14.44
CA GLU A 5 -5.35 -28.17 13.12
C GLU A 5 -4.12 -28.78 12.43
N THR A 6 -4.23 -30.04 12.00
CA THR A 6 -3.21 -30.67 11.15
C THR A 6 -3.34 -30.15 9.73
N LEU A 7 -2.35 -29.39 9.29
CA LEU A 7 -2.32 -28.74 7.99
C LEU A 7 -1.69 -29.60 6.88
N LEU A 8 -0.76 -30.47 7.25
CA LEU A 8 -0.06 -31.38 6.35
C LEU A 8 0.40 -32.62 7.13
N SER A 9 0.31 -33.79 6.48
CA SER A 9 0.89 -35.05 6.98
C SER A 9 1.83 -35.62 5.92
N LEU A 10 3.04 -36.01 6.32
CA LEU A 10 4.02 -36.69 5.50
C LEU A 10 4.16 -38.14 5.95
N SER A 11 4.13 -39.06 5.00
CA SER A 11 4.41 -40.47 5.26
C SER A 11 5.86 -40.69 5.70
N PRO A 12 6.20 -41.80 6.38
CA PRO A 12 7.59 -42.09 6.78
C PRO A 12 8.58 -42.07 5.61
N ALA A 13 8.14 -42.50 4.42
CA ALA A 13 8.95 -42.43 3.20
C ALA A 13 9.18 -40.98 2.74
N GLU A 14 8.20 -40.09 2.86
CA GLU A 14 8.35 -38.67 2.55
C GLU A 14 9.23 -37.96 3.58
N THR A 15 9.06 -38.28 4.87
CA THR A 15 9.90 -37.76 5.97
C THR A 15 11.36 -38.17 5.80
N ALA A 16 11.63 -39.44 5.47
CA ALA A 16 12.98 -39.94 5.23
C ALA A 16 13.67 -39.26 4.03
N ASN A 17 12.90 -38.79 3.06
CA ASN A 17 13.39 -38.11 1.86
C ASN A 17 13.58 -36.60 2.04
N LEU A 18 13.35 -36.04 3.23
CA LEU A 18 13.60 -34.63 3.53
C LEU A 18 15.08 -34.29 3.36
N LYS A 19 15.35 -33.34 2.46
CA LYS A 19 16.70 -32.82 2.19
C LYS A 19 17.11 -31.85 3.28
N GLU A 20 18.42 -31.76 3.52
CA GLU A 20 18.98 -30.67 4.34
C GLU A 20 18.63 -29.31 3.71
N GLY A 21 18.25 -28.33 4.52
CA GLY A 21 17.79 -27.02 4.09
C GLY A 21 16.30 -26.95 3.77
N ILE A 22 15.93 -26.15 2.77
CA ILE A 22 14.53 -25.83 2.43
C ILE A 22 13.85 -26.94 1.61
N ASN A 23 12.67 -27.37 2.05
CA ASN A 23 11.78 -28.30 1.35
C ASN A 23 10.39 -27.66 1.18
N PHE A 24 9.84 -27.69 -0.03
CA PHE A 24 8.50 -27.20 -0.32
C PHE A 24 7.53 -28.36 -0.45
N PHE A 25 6.37 -28.24 0.21
CA PHE A 25 5.31 -29.23 0.17
C PHE A 25 3.98 -28.60 -0.18
N ARG A 26 3.14 -29.37 -0.86
CA ARG A 26 1.76 -28.98 -1.17
C ARG A 26 0.81 -30.03 -0.62
N ASN A 27 -0.14 -29.59 0.19
CA ASN A 27 -1.24 -30.44 0.62
C ASN A 27 -2.13 -30.73 -0.61
N LYS A 28 -2.22 -32.00 -1.01
CA LYS A 28 -2.92 -32.45 -2.22
C LYS A 28 -4.43 -32.22 -2.16
N THR A 29 -5.01 -32.18 -0.96
CA THR A 29 -6.45 -32.00 -0.74
C THR A 29 -6.83 -30.53 -0.76
N THR A 30 -6.09 -29.68 -0.03
CA THR A 30 -6.43 -28.26 0.11
C THR A 30 -5.74 -27.36 -0.92
N GLY A 31 -4.71 -27.87 -1.60
CA GLY A 31 -3.87 -27.12 -2.52
C GLY A 31 -2.92 -26.11 -1.87
N LYS A 32 -2.96 -25.96 -0.53
CA LYS A 32 -2.10 -25.04 0.24
C LYS A 32 -0.66 -25.55 0.29
N GLU A 33 0.28 -24.60 0.31
CA GLU A 33 1.71 -24.89 0.29
C GLU A 33 2.39 -24.54 1.62
N TYR A 34 3.45 -25.27 1.93
CA TYR A 34 4.20 -25.22 3.18
C TYR A 34 5.69 -25.28 2.90
N ILE A 35 6.47 -24.67 3.79
CA ILE A 35 7.92 -24.72 3.76
C ILE A 35 8.38 -25.45 5.01
N LEU A 36 9.27 -26.43 4.83
CA LEU A 36 9.90 -27.18 5.90
C LEU A 36 11.42 -27.01 5.79
N TYR A 37 12.03 -26.47 6.83
CA TYR A 37 13.47 -26.28 6.94
C TYR A 37 14.05 -27.38 7.83
N LYS A 38 15.06 -28.08 7.33
CA LYS A 38 15.78 -29.13 8.06
C LYS A 38 17.23 -28.73 8.27
N GLU A 39 17.64 -28.71 9.54
CA GLU A 39 19.04 -28.57 9.95
C GLU A 39 19.40 -29.69 10.93
N LYS A 40 20.11 -30.70 10.44
CA LYS A 40 20.43 -31.94 11.15
C LYS A 40 19.15 -32.63 11.65
N ASN A 41 18.91 -32.63 12.96
CA ASN A 41 17.74 -33.20 13.62
C ASN A 41 16.69 -32.14 13.99
N HIS A 42 16.91 -30.87 13.65
CA HIS A 42 15.97 -29.79 13.92
C HIS A 42 15.13 -29.53 12.68
N LEU A 43 13.82 -29.48 12.86
CA LEU A 43 12.86 -29.18 11.83
C LEU A 43 12.09 -27.93 12.23
N LYS A 44 11.90 -27.04 11.26
CA LYS A 44 11.01 -25.89 11.38
C LYS A 44 10.07 -25.87 10.19
N ALA A 45 8.88 -25.34 10.39
CA ALA A 45 7.92 -25.25 9.30
C ALA A 45 7.09 -23.97 9.36
N CYS A 46 6.62 -23.52 8.21
CA CYS A 46 5.66 -22.43 8.11
C CYS A 46 4.77 -22.61 6.86
N LYS A 47 3.68 -21.85 6.81
CA LYS A 47 2.89 -21.73 5.57
C LYS A 47 3.74 -21.04 4.50
N ASN A 48 3.66 -21.50 3.25
CA ASN A 48 4.27 -20.83 2.10
C ASN A 48 3.42 -19.61 1.69
N LEU A 49 3.25 -18.65 2.60
CA LEU A 49 2.43 -17.46 2.39
C LEU A 49 3.07 -16.27 3.08
N CYS A 50 3.60 -15.34 2.29
CA CYS A 50 4.27 -14.15 2.79
C CYS A 50 3.28 -13.25 3.55
N LYS A 51 3.61 -12.93 4.80
CA LYS A 51 2.82 -12.07 5.67
C LYS A 51 2.69 -10.61 5.20
N HIS A 52 3.51 -10.17 4.25
CA HIS A 52 3.40 -8.82 3.69
C HIS A 52 2.05 -8.64 2.95
N GLN A 53 1.82 -9.39 1.87
CA GLN A 53 0.59 -9.32 1.07
C GLN A 53 0.20 -10.66 0.43
N GLY A 54 0.50 -11.77 1.10
CA GLY A 54 0.08 -13.11 0.70
C GLY A 54 0.73 -13.66 -0.58
N GLY A 55 1.95 -13.22 -0.93
CA GLY A 55 2.70 -13.84 -2.04
C GLY A 55 3.30 -15.19 -1.63
N LEU A 56 3.49 -16.12 -2.57
CA LEU A 56 4.23 -17.36 -2.30
C LEU A 56 5.73 -17.07 -2.19
N PHE A 57 6.45 -17.90 -1.44
CA PHE A 57 7.90 -17.92 -1.49
C PHE A 57 8.40 -18.96 -2.48
N ILE A 58 9.50 -18.62 -3.13
CA ILE A 58 10.28 -19.51 -3.98
C ILE A 58 11.71 -19.58 -3.45
N LYS A 59 12.45 -20.60 -3.87
CA LYS A 59 13.87 -20.69 -3.59
C LYS A 59 14.57 -19.43 -4.12
N ASP A 60 15.35 -18.77 -3.27
CA ASP A 60 16.13 -17.63 -3.70
C ASP A 60 17.41 -18.12 -4.39
N ILE A 61 17.67 -17.65 -5.60
CA ILE A 61 18.88 -18.04 -6.35
C ILE A 61 20.14 -17.42 -5.75
N GLU A 62 19.99 -16.37 -4.93
CA GLU A 62 21.06 -15.71 -4.17
C GLU A 62 21.26 -16.34 -2.78
N ASP A 63 20.52 -17.40 -2.44
CA ASP A 63 20.62 -18.12 -1.17
C ASP A 63 21.88 -19.00 -1.13
N LEU A 64 22.96 -18.45 -0.59
CA LEU A 64 24.23 -19.16 -0.45
C LEU A 64 24.27 -20.12 0.74
N ASP A 65 23.40 -19.92 1.75
CA ASP A 65 23.38 -20.69 2.99
C ASP A 65 22.17 -21.64 3.12
N GLY A 66 21.29 -21.67 2.13
CA GLY A 66 20.23 -22.68 2.01
C GLY A 66 19.06 -22.47 2.97
N ARG A 67 18.91 -21.25 3.50
CA ARG A 67 17.88 -20.89 4.50
C ARG A 67 17.04 -19.67 4.09
N SER A 68 17.32 -19.04 2.95
CA SER A 68 16.58 -17.87 2.48
C SER A 68 15.59 -18.22 1.36
N VAL A 69 14.35 -17.78 1.52
CA VAL A 69 13.32 -17.86 0.47
C VAL A 69 12.85 -16.46 0.07
N LYS A 70 12.55 -16.27 -1.22
CA LYS A 70 12.15 -14.97 -1.80
C LYS A 70 10.67 -14.97 -2.18
N CYS A 71 9.94 -13.95 -1.75
CA CYS A 71 8.54 -13.75 -2.08
C CYS A 71 8.38 -13.32 -3.55
N THR A 72 7.44 -13.94 -4.26
CA THR A 72 7.19 -13.69 -5.69
C THR A 72 6.55 -12.33 -6.01
N LYS A 73 5.92 -11.67 -5.02
CA LYS A 73 5.25 -10.38 -5.24
C LYS A 73 6.18 -9.18 -5.13
N HIS A 74 6.86 -9.06 -3.99
CA HIS A 74 7.62 -7.86 -3.63
C HIS A 74 9.08 -8.17 -3.30
N ASN A 75 9.56 -9.38 -3.63
CA ASN A 75 10.94 -9.82 -3.40
C ASN A 75 11.41 -9.81 -1.93
N TRP A 76 10.46 -9.80 -0.98
CA TRP A 76 10.77 -9.92 0.45
C TRP A 76 11.45 -11.25 0.72
N LYS A 77 12.52 -11.24 1.50
CA LYS A 77 13.30 -12.43 1.83
C LYS A 77 13.02 -12.87 3.26
N LEU A 78 12.73 -14.14 3.44
CA LEU A 78 12.48 -14.79 4.72
C LEU A 78 13.61 -15.78 5.01
N ASP A 79 14.27 -15.65 6.16
CA ASP A 79 15.12 -16.70 6.70
C ASP A 79 14.24 -17.72 7.42
N VAL A 80 14.11 -18.92 6.84
CA VAL A 80 13.24 -19.98 7.35
C VAL A 80 13.80 -20.70 8.59
N SER A 81 15.08 -20.49 8.91
CA SER A 81 15.69 -21.01 10.15
C SER A 81 15.29 -20.17 11.37
N THR A 82 15.06 -18.86 11.17
CA THR A 82 14.70 -17.93 12.23
C THR A 82 13.26 -17.42 12.16
N MET A 83 12.55 -17.70 11.05
CA MET A 83 11.25 -17.14 10.71
C MET A 83 11.24 -15.60 10.64
N LYS A 84 12.41 -14.98 10.47
CA LYS A 84 12.55 -13.52 10.40
C LYS A 84 12.72 -13.09 8.94
N TYR A 85 12.02 -12.02 8.58
CA TYR A 85 12.28 -11.37 7.30
C TYR A 85 13.64 -10.65 7.39
N ILE A 86 14.54 -11.02 6.48
CA ILE A 86 15.88 -10.44 6.35
C ILE A 86 15.92 -9.31 5.33
N ASN A 87 14.92 -9.25 4.46
CA ASN A 87 14.69 -8.12 3.57
C ASN A 87 13.18 -7.84 3.45
N PRO A 88 12.67 -6.75 4.06
CA PRO A 88 13.38 -5.80 4.92
C PRO A 88 13.65 -6.38 6.33
N PRO A 89 14.84 -6.12 6.91
CA PRO A 89 15.18 -6.60 8.25
C PRO A 89 14.41 -5.85 9.33
N GLY A 90 14.19 -6.50 10.48
CA GLY A 90 13.52 -5.91 11.65
C GLY A 90 12.00 -5.76 11.52
N SER A 91 11.41 -6.47 10.55
CA SER A 91 9.96 -6.53 10.33
C SER A 91 9.28 -7.52 11.32
N PHE A 92 8.02 -7.86 11.06
CA PHE A 92 7.33 -8.97 11.74
C PHE A 92 7.98 -10.33 11.44
N CYS A 93 7.67 -11.35 12.25
CA CYS A 93 8.10 -12.73 12.03
C CYS A 93 7.00 -13.54 11.32
N GLN A 94 7.41 -14.52 10.51
CA GLN A 94 6.52 -15.54 9.98
C GLN A 94 6.01 -16.43 11.12
N ASP A 95 4.75 -16.87 11.04
CA ASP A 95 4.21 -17.82 12.03
C ASP A 95 4.86 -19.19 11.82
N GLU A 96 5.42 -19.74 12.90
CA GLU A 96 6.01 -21.07 12.94
C GLU A 96 4.92 -22.11 13.23
N LEU A 97 4.87 -23.16 12.42
CA LEU A 97 4.02 -24.33 12.64
C LEU A 97 4.73 -25.30 13.57
N VAL A 98 3.94 -26.01 14.37
CA VAL A 98 4.46 -27.10 15.19
C VAL A 98 4.73 -28.30 14.29
N VAL A 99 5.92 -28.88 14.42
CA VAL A 99 6.33 -30.10 13.73
C VAL A 99 6.29 -31.25 14.72
N GLU A 100 5.39 -32.21 14.52
CA GLU A 100 5.30 -33.42 15.34
C GLU A 100 5.67 -34.66 14.52
N MET A 101 6.35 -35.61 15.16
CA MET A 101 6.60 -36.94 14.61
C MET A 101 5.72 -37.97 15.32
N ASP A 102 5.13 -38.89 14.57
CA ASP A 102 4.52 -40.08 15.17
C ASP A 102 5.56 -41.16 15.49
N GLY A 103 5.11 -42.21 16.19
CA GLY A 103 5.94 -43.35 16.56
C GLY A 103 6.39 -44.24 15.39
N ASN A 104 6.02 -43.91 14.15
CA ASN A 104 6.38 -44.64 12.94
C ASN A 104 7.16 -43.75 11.94
N ASP A 105 7.76 -42.64 12.40
CA ASP A 105 8.49 -41.65 11.59
C ASP A 105 7.64 -40.85 10.58
N GLY A 106 6.32 -40.86 10.72
CA GLY A 106 5.42 -39.94 10.04
C GLY A 106 5.53 -38.54 10.64
N LEU A 107 5.38 -37.49 9.83
CA LEU A 107 5.54 -36.09 10.26
C LEU A 107 4.27 -35.27 10.01
N PHE A 108 3.87 -34.47 11.00
CA PHE A 108 2.70 -33.61 10.95
C PHE A 108 3.10 -32.14 11.12
N LEU A 109 2.50 -31.28 10.29
CA LEU A 109 2.55 -29.83 10.47
C LEU A 109 1.24 -29.37 11.10
N ILE A 110 1.32 -28.77 12.27
CA ILE A 110 0.17 -28.38 13.08
C ILE A 110 0.17 -26.88 13.28
N GLU A 111 -0.98 -26.26 13.01
CA GLU A 111 -1.24 -24.89 13.41
C GLU A 111 -1.95 -24.87 14.75
N LEU A 112 -1.38 -24.10 15.68
CA LEU A 112 -1.99 -23.82 16.96
C LEU A 112 -2.81 -22.54 16.83
N ASN A 113 -4.12 -22.67 16.97
CA ASN A 113 -5.02 -21.53 17.00
C ASN A 113 -5.21 -21.11 18.47
N PRO A 114 -4.72 -19.93 18.88
CA PRO A 114 -5.04 -19.41 20.19
C PRO A 114 -6.57 -19.25 20.30
N PRO A 115 -7.16 -19.46 21.48
CA PRO A 115 -8.58 -19.21 21.66
C PRO A 115 -8.89 -17.77 21.26
N ASN A 116 -9.92 -17.54 20.45
CA ASN A 116 -10.31 -16.15 20.21
C ASN A 116 -10.75 -15.54 21.54
N PRO A 117 -10.49 -14.24 21.79
CA PRO A 117 -10.92 -13.59 23.02
C PRO A 117 -12.43 -13.67 23.26
N TRP A 118 -13.23 -13.88 22.21
CA TRP A 118 -14.68 -14.06 22.27
C TRP A 118 -15.13 -15.52 22.40
N ASP A 119 -14.22 -16.51 22.34
CA ASP A 119 -14.55 -17.94 22.54
C ASP A 119 -14.57 -18.33 24.03
N SER A 120 -14.01 -17.50 24.91
CA SER A 120 -14.04 -17.70 26.37
C SER A 120 -15.41 -17.35 26.99
N ASP A 121 -16.17 -16.49 26.33
CA ASP A 121 -17.54 -16.10 26.69
C ASP A 121 -18.37 -15.84 25.41
N PRO A 122 -18.68 -16.89 24.64
CA PRO A 122 -19.39 -16.73 23.38
C PRO A 122 -20.81 -16.25 23.65
N ARG A 123 -21.10 -15.01 23.25
CA ARG A 123 -22.47 -14.50 23.25
C ARG A 123 -23.28 -15.23 22.20
N THR A 124 -24.53 -15.56 22.53
CA THR A 124 -25.45 -16.11 21.55
C THR A 124 -25.65 -15.08 20.43
N PRO A 125 -25.54 -15.46 19.15
CA PRO A 125 -25.85 -14.55 18.05
C PRO A 125 -27.29 -14.06 18.18
N GLU A 126 -27.47 -12.74 18.13
CA GLU A 126 -28.79 -12.10 18.16
C GLU A 126 -29.16 -11.62 16.75
N GLU A 127 -30.46 -11.58 16.44
CA GLU A 127 -30.92 -10.96 15.21
C GLU A 127 -30.86 -9.44 15.33
N LEU A 128 -30.21 -8.80 14.36
CA LEU A 128 -30.12 -7.34 14.29
C LEU A 128 -31.45 -6.77 13.80
N ALA A 129 -32.02 -5.84 14.56
CA ALA A 129 -33.17 -5.08 14.12
C ALA A 129 -32.81 -4.15 12.94
N PHE A 130 -33.80 -3.85 12.10
CA PHE A 130 -33.61 -2.88 11.02
C PHE A 130 -33.16 -1.52 11.58
N GLY A 131 -32.03 -1.00 11.09
CA GLY A 131 -31.44 0.26 11.54
C GLY A 131 -30.63 0.18 12.85
N GLU A 132 -30.44 -1.03 13.40
CA GLU A 132 -29.54 -1.29 14.51
C GLU A 132 -28.08 -1.11 14.08
N VAL A 133 -27.72 -1.65 12.91
CA VAL A 133 -26.43 -1.40 12.27
C VAL A 133 -26.63 -0.43 11.12
N GLN A 134 -25.98 0.72 11.19
CA GLN A 134 -25.96 1.70 10.10
C GLN A 134 -24.54 2.18 9.88
N ILE A 135 -24.11 2.13 8.61
CA ILE A 135 -22.83 2.68 8.17
C ILE A 135 -23.13 3.85 7.25
N THR A 136 -22.67 5.03 7.62
CA THR A 136 -22.77 6.24 6.81
C THR A 136 -21.38 6.67 6.38
N TYR A 137 -21.13 6.65 5.08
CA TYR A 137 -19.92 7.24 4.51
C TYR A 137 -20.10 8.74 4.34
N LEU A 138 -19.20 9.55 4.90
CA LEU A 138 -19.28 11.01 4.79
C LEU A 138 -18.46 11.51 3.60
N THR A 139 -17.14 11.40 3.67
CA THR A 139 -16.19 11.75 2.59
C THR A 139 -14.80 11.26 2.98
N HIS A 140 -13.88 11.15 2.00
CA HIS A 140 -12.51 10.66 2.19
C HIS A 140 -12.46 9.28 2.89
N ALA A 141 -11.86 9.17 4.07
CA ALA A 141 -11.87 7.94 4.88
C ALA A 141 -12.93 7.97 6.00
N CYS A 142 -13.71 9.05 6.10
CA CYS A 142 -14.60 9.26 7.23
C CYS A 142 -15.86 8.40 7.12
N MET A 143 -16.05 7.55 8.13
CA MET A 143 -17.21 6.67 8.27
C MET A 143 -17.83 6.85 9.66
N ASP A 144 -19.15 6.92 9.70
CA ASP A 144 -19.96 6.96 10.92
C ASP A 144 -20.73 5.65 11.04
N LEU A 145 -20.41 4.88 12.08
CA LEU A 145 -20.95 3.57 12.38
C LEU A 145 -21.86 3.67 13.60
N LYS A 146 -23.13 3.34 13.41
CA LYS A 146 -24.09 3.11 14.50
C LYS A 146 -24.26 1.61 14.71
N LEU A 147 -24.17 1.18 15.95
CA LEU A 147 -24.41 -0.18 16.44
C LEU A 147 -25.33 -0.10 17.67
N GLY A 148 -26.63 -0.26 17.45
CA GLY A 148 -27.64 -0.09 18.50
C GLY A 148 -27.69 1.35 19.02
N ASP A 149 -27.42 1.52 20.31
CA ASP A 149 -27.29 2.82 20.99
C ASP A 149 -25.88 3.41 20.89
N LYS A 150 -24.90 2.63 20.41
CA LYS A 150 -23.51 3.07 20.26
C LYS A 150 -23.24 3.68 18.90
N ARG A 151 -22.41 4.71 18.87
CA ARG A 151 -21.98 5.41 17.68
C ARG A 151 -20.47 5.61 17.69
N MET A 152 -19.83 5.22 16.60
CA MET A 152 -18.40 5.32 16.41
C MET A 152 -18.10 6.08 15.13
N VAL A 153 -17.15 7.00 15.16
CA VAL A 153 -16.68 7.69 13.95
C VAL A 153 -15.22 7.32 13.68
N PHE A 154 -14.93 7.02 12.43
CA PHE A 154 -13.62 6.62 11.95
C PHE A 154 -13.02 7.72 11.08
N ASP A 155 -11.76 8.06 11.31
CA ASP A 155 -10.94 8.91 10.45
C ASP A 155 -11.65 10.21 9.95
N PRO A 156 -12.10 11.11 10.85
CA PRO A 156 -12.90 12.28 10.48
C PRO A 156 -12.09 13.43 9.85
N TRP A 157 -11.37 13.12 8.78
CA TRP A 157 -10.61 14.05 7.93
C TRP A 157 -11.54 14.84 7.00
N LEU A 158 -12.44 15.64 7.58
CA LEU A 158 -13.60 16.21 6.90
C LEU A 158 -13.40 17.64 6.36
N ILE A 159 -12.31 18.32 6.69
CA ILE A 159 -12.03 19.67 6.21
C ILE A 159 -10.84 19.62 5.27
N GLY A 160 -10.91 20.28 4.11
CA GLY A 160 -9.86 20.57 3.09
C GLY A 160 -9.05 19.38 2.54
N PRO A 161 -7.88 19.58 1.90
CA PRO A 161 -7.22 18.51 1.13
C PRO A 161 -6.22 17.62 1.89
N ALA A 162 -5.94 16.42 1.40
CA ALA A 162 -4.89 15.49 1.85
C ALA A 162 -3.68 15.47 0.89
N PHE A 163 -2.60 14.79 1.28
CA PHE A 163 -1.35 14.62 0.52
C PHE A 163 -0.80 15.92 -0.11
N ALA A 164 -0.43 16.90 0.72
CA ALA A 164 0.12 18.19 0.27
C ALA A 164 -0.74 18.93 -0.78
N ARG A 165 -2.08 18.89 -0.62
CA ARG A 165 -3.09 19.44 -1.56
C ARG A 165 -3.30 18.62 -2.83
N GLY A 166 -2.74 17.42 -2.92
CA GLY A 166 -2.93 16.51 -4.04
C GLY A 166 -4.33 15.91 -4.09
N TRP A 167 -4.96 15.65 -2.94
CA TRP A 167 -6.29 15.03 -2.86
C TRP A 167 -7.30 15.98 -2.23
N TRP A 168 -8.36 16.33 -2.96
CA TRP A 168 -9.45 17.15 -2.45
C TRP A 168 -10.69 16.31 -2.19
N LEU A 169 -11.57 16.82 -1.32
CA LEU A 169 -12.85 16.18 -1.07
C LEU A 169 -13.69 16.20 -2.35
N LEU A 170 -14.13 15.03 -2.79
CA LEU A 170 -15.04 14.92 -3.93
C LEU A 170 -16.40 15.55 -3.62
N HIS A 171 -16.82 15.46 -2.37
CA HIS A 171 -18.06 16.03 -1.85
C HIS A 171 -17.77 16.83 -0.58
N GLU A 172 -18.48 17.95 -0.41
CA GLU A 172 -18.47 18.69 0.84
C GLU A 172 -19.03 17.82 1.97
N PRO A 173 -18.41 17.87 3.17
CA PRO A 173 -18.96 17.17 4.32
C PRO A 173 -20.33 17.78 4.71
N PRO A 174 -21.23 17.00 5.34
CA PRO A 174 -22.47 17.54 5.87
C PRO A 174 -22.22 18.72 6.81
N SER A 175 -23.03 19.78 6.75
CA SER A 175 -22.82 20.98 7.58
C SER A 175 -22.87 20.71 9.10
N ASP A 176 -23.54 19.63 9.50
CA ASP A 176 -23.68 19.17 10.89
C ASP A 176 -22.55 18.21 11.32
N TRP A 177 -21.48 18.05 10.52
CA TRP A 177 -20.46 17.03 10.78
C TRP A 177 -19.84 17.13 12.18
N LEU A 178 -19.59 18.34 12.69
CA LEU A 178 -19.00 18.53 14.02
C LEU A 178 -19.95 18.07 15.13
N GLU A 179 -21.25 18.35 14.98
CA GLU A 179 -22.28 17.86 15.89
C GLU A 179 -22.37 16.33 15.86
N ARG A 180 -22.15 15.71 14.69
CA ARG A 180 -22.10 14.24 14.56
C ARG A 180 -20.92 13.66 15.34
N LEU A 181 -19.74 14.27 15.23
CA LEU A 181 -18.56 13.85 16.00
C LEU A 181 -18.83 13.96 17.51
N CYS A 182 -19.45 15.04 17.96
CA CYS A 182 -19.75 15.24 19.38
C CYS A 182 -20.83 14.29 19.94
N LYS A 183 -21.56 13.59 19.07
CA LYS A 183 -22.54 12.55 19.45
C LYS A 183 -21.96 11.13 19.38
N ALA A 184 -20.68 10.98 19.02
CA ALA A 184 -20.03 9.68 19.00
C ALA A 184 -19.63 9.27 20.42
N ASP A 185 -19.80 7.98 20.73
CA ASP A 185 -19.25 7.37 21.94
C ASP A 185 -17.73 7.22 21.84
N LEU A 186 -17.21 7.01 20.62
CA LEU A 186 -15.79 6.87 20.35
C LEU A 186 -15.42 7.39 18.97
N ILE A 187 -14.31 8.12 18.89
CA ILE A 187 -13.67 8.49 17.62
C ILE A 187 -12.36 7.72 17.49
N TYR A 188 -12.26 6.91 16.43
CA TYR A 188 -11.08 6.15 16.10
C TYR A 188 -10.37 6.72 14.87
N ILE A 189 -9.12 7.15 15.04
CA ILE A 189 -8.28 7.59 13.94
C ILE A 189 -7.36 6.43 13.57
N SER A 190 -7.70 5.64 12.57
CA SER A 190 -6.95 4.44 12.20
C SER A 190 -5.64 4.74 11.48
N HIS A 191 -5.57 5.85 10.76
CA HIS A 191 -4.39 6.26 9.99
C HIS A 191 -4.22 7.78 9.96
N MET A 192 -2.99 8.19 9.71
CA MET A 192 -2.59 9.60 9.65
C MET A 192 -1.99 9.92 8.27
N HIS A 193 -2.29 11.10 7.75
CA HIS A 193 -1.68 11.64 6.53
C HIS A 193 -0.57 12.64 6.85
N SER A 194 0.47 12.17 7.54
CA SER A 194 1.75 12.88 7.62
C SER A 194 2.74 12.20 6.68
N ASP A 195 2.44 12.26 5.40
CA ASP A 195 3.05 11.45 4.36
C ASP A 195 4.54 11.79 4.15
N HIS A 196 5.37 11.08 4.92
CA HIS A 196 6.73 10.56 4.69
C HIS A 196 7.87 11.44 4.14
N LEU A 197 7.78 12.76 4.24
CA LEU A 197 8.96 13.63 4.08
C LEU A 197 8.92 14.73 5.13
N ARG A 198 10.08 15.07 5.73
CA ARG A 198 10.16 16.12 6.78
C ARG A 198 9.49 17.43 6.33
N TYR A 199 9.71 17.83 5.08
CA TYR A 199 9.09 19.00 4.47
C TYR A 199 7.55 18.90 4.42
N ILE A 200 6.99 17.74 4.07
CA ILE A 200 5.55 17.53 4.01
C ILE A 200 4.95 17.50 5.41
N LYS A 201 5.64 16.89 6.39
CA LYS A 201 5.25 16.94 7.80
C LYS A 201 5.17 18.39 8.31
N GLU A 202 6.13 19.23 7.93
CA GLU A 202 6.20 20.64 8.34
C GLU A 202 5.18 21.53 7.59
N THR A 203 4.76 21.17 6.38
CA THR A 203 3.85 21.98 5.54
C THR A 203 2.40 21.49 5.51
N ASN A 204 2.15 20.19 5.73
CA ASN A 204 0.82 19.60 5.81
C ASN A 204 0.32 19.57 7.27
N ILE A 205 0.15 20.76 7.85
CA ILE A 205 -0.31 20.96 9.25
C ILE A 205 -1.77 20.54 9.49
N LYS A 206 -2.47 20.13 8.43
CA LYS A 206 -3.92 19.99 8.40
C LYS A 206 -4.44 18.67 8.94
N ASN A 207 -3.63 17.61 8.88
CA ASN A 207 -3.99 16.27 9.32
C ASN A 207 -3.18 15.86 10.56
N ASP A 208 -3.06 16.79 11.51
CA ASP A 208 -2.45 16.51 12.80
C ASP A 208 -3.52 15.97 13.76
N PRO A 209 -3.44 14.69 14.18
CA PRO A 209 -4.38 14.13 15.15
C PRO A 209 -4.35 14.89 16.48
N ILE A 210 -3.23 15.54 16.86
CA ILE A 210 -3.19 16.38 18.06
C ILE A 210 -4.13 17.58 17.89
N GLN A 211 -4.08 18.25 16.74
CA GLN A 211 -4.98 19.38 16.46
C GLN A 211 -6.44 18.94 16.36
N LEU A 212 -6.72 17.81 15.70
CA LEU A 212 -8.07 17.26 15.62
C LEU A 212 -8.60 16.86 17.00
N ASN A 213 -7.80 16.16 17.80
CA ASN A 213 -8.16 15.80 19.18
C ASN A 213 -8.39 17.06 20.03
N ASN A 214 -7.57 18.11 19.87
CA ASN A 214 -7.76 19.38 20.57
C ASN A 214 -9.03 20.10 20.12
N LEU A 215 -9.35 20.07 18.82
CA LEU A 215 -10.58 20.63 18.28
C LEU A 215 -11.80 19.90 18.85
N ILE A 216 -11.79 18.56 18.86
CA ILE A 216 -12.87 17.75 19.42
C ILE A 216 -13.04 18.09 20.91
N LYS A 217 -11.96 17.99 21.71
CA LYS A 217 -11.97 18.31 23.15
C LYS A 217 -12.45 19.72 23.47
N LYS A 218 -12.20 20.69 22.59
CA LYS A 218 -12.68 22.07 22.76
C LYS A 218 -14.20 22.19 22.59
N ASN A 219 -14.80 21.32 21.78
CA ASN A 219 -16.22 21.40 21.43
C ASN A 219 -17.08 20.35 22.16
N CYS A 220 -16.50 19.25 22.65
CA CYS A 220 -17.22 18.18 23.34
C CYS A 220 -16.30 17.21 24.10
N ASP A 221 -16.89 16.48 25.05
CA ASP A 221 -16.20 15.54 25.97
C ASP A 221 -16.02 14.12 25.40
N VAL A 222 -15.97 13.99 24.07
CA VAL A 222 -15.84 12.68 23.42
C VAL A 222 -14.44 12.12 23.61
N VAL A 223 -14.35 10.81 23.90
CA VAL A 223 -13.07 10.12 23.96
C VAL A 223 -12.52 9.91 22.56
N THR A 224 -11.31 10.43 22.34
CA THR A 224 -10.58 10.31 21.08
C THR A 224 -9.38 9.40 21.26
N TRP A 225 -9.17 8.42 20.38
CA TRP A 225 -7.95 7.61 20.37
C TRP A 225 -7.22 7.72 19.04
N THR A 226 -5.90 7.98 19.14
CA THR A 226 -4.97 7.96 18.01
C THR A 226 -3.91 6.89 18.31
N PRO A 227 -3.85 5.81 17.51
CA PRO A 227 -2.92 4.72 17.71
C PRO A 227 -1.48 5.18 17.54
N ARG A 228 -0.60 4.63 18.38
CA ARG A 228 0.86 4.72 18.22
C ARG A 228 1.39 3.34 17.84
N PRO A 229 2.52 3.22 17.10
CA PRO A 229 3.10 1.91 16.82
C PRO A 229 3.34 1.10 18.10
N GLY A 230 2.72 -0.06 18.19
CA GLY A 230 2.77 -0.94 19.37
C GLY A 230 1.73 -0.66 20.45
N ALA A 231 0.88 0.37 20.31
CA ALA A 231 -0.25 0.59 21.20
C ALA A 231 -1.43 -0.33 20.85
N THR A 232 -2.26 -0.68 21.84
CA THR A 232 -3.51 -1.41 21.64
C THR A 232 -4.69 -0.66 22.24
N LEU A 233 -5.86 -0.82 21.61
CA LEU A 233 -7.16 -0.34 22.10
C LEU A 233 -8.06 -1.56 22.30
N ASP A 234 -8.56 -1.73 23.53
CA ASP A 234 -9.68 -2.63 23.82
C ASP A 234 -10.99 -1.85 23.71
N LEU A 235 -11.57 -1.93 22.51
CA LEU A 235 -12.83 -1.27 22.18
C LEU A 235 -13.97 -1.69 23.11
N GLY A 236 -14.03 -2.97 23.50
CA GLY A 236 -15.10 -3.50 24.33
C GLY A 236 -15.08 -2.92 25.75
N ARG A 237 -13.89 -2.61 26.27
CA ARG A 237 -13.71 -1.92 27.56
C ARG A 237 -14.06 -0.44 27.44
N MET A 238 -13.54 0.23 26.43
CA MET A 238 -13.77 1.67 26.22
C MET A 238 -15.24 2.04 25.97
N LEU A 239 -16.01 1.17 25.30
CA LEU A 239 -17.45 1.40 25.07
C LEU A 239 -18.31 1.18 26.34
N LYS A 240 -17.81 0.39 27.31
CA LYS A 240 -18.47 0.15 28.60
C LYS A 240 -18.15 1.25 29.60
N ASP A 241 -16.87 1.60 29.70
CA ASP A 241 -16.36 2.64 30.58
C ASP A 241 -15.24 3.41 29.84
N PRO A 242 -15.52 4.63 29.36
CA PRO A 242 -14.52 5.44 28.67
C PRO A 242 -13.35 5.87 29.56
N THR A 243 -13.41 5.62 30.87
CA THR A 243 -12.35 5.93 31.84
C THR A 243 -11.51 4.71 32.23
N ASP A 244 -11.75 3.53 31.63
CA ASP A 244 -10.98 2.32 31.93
C ASP A 244 -9.50 2.48 31.53
N SER A 245 -8.65 2.58 32.55
CA SER A 245 -7.18 2.70 32.40
C SER A 245 -6.50 1.54 31.66
N GLN A 246 -7.20 0.42 31.47
CA GLN A 246 -6.72 -0.75 30.72
C GLN A 246 -7.35 -0.85 29.33
N GLY A 247 -8.23 0.09 28.97
CA GLY A 247 -8.83 0.17 27.64
C GLY A 247 -7.83 0.60 26.56
N ILE A 248 -6.74 1.29 26.94
CA ILE A 248 -5.63 1.65 26.05
C ILE A 248 -4.34 1.20 26.70
N ILE A 249 -3.53 0.42 25.97
CA ILE A 249 -2.20 0.00 26.41
C ILE A 249 -1.18 0.65 25.48
N GLU A 250 -0.34 1.51 26.05
CA GLU A 250 0.74 2.18 25.32
C GLU A 250 1.97 1.26 25.19
N PRO A 251 2.77 1.40 24.11
CA PRO A 251 4.02 0.64 23.98
C PRO A 251 5.02 1.06 25.07
N PRO A 252 5.98 0.19 25.43
CA PRO A 252 7.04 0.52 26.39
C PRO A 252 7.78 1.80 26.01
N GLU A 253 8.20 2.56 27.03
CA GLU A 253 9.00 3.77 26.83
C GLU A 253 10.27 3.45 26.01
N GLY A 254 10.56 4.29 25.01
CA GLY A 254 11.69 4.08 24.10
C GLY A 254 11.41 3.13 22.93
N THR A 255 10.17 2.64 22.76
CA THR A 255 9.78 1.90 21.56
C THR A 255 10.10 2.71 20.30
N LYS A 256 10.88 2.11 19.41
CA LYS A 256 11.33 2.77 18.19
C LYS A 256 10.19 2.84 17.17
N ILE A 257 9.67 4.05 16.97
CA ILE A 257 8.52 4.35 16.09
C ILE A 257 8.96 4.49 14.62
N TYR A 258 10.21 4.91 14.37
CA TYR A 258 10.71 5.20 13.04
C TYR A 258 11.99 4.43 12.73
N LYS A 259 12.18 4.12 11.45
CA LYS A 259 13.44 3.57 10.96
C LYS A 259 14.47 4.71 10.86
N ASP A 260 15.70 4.46 11.30
CA ASP A 260 16.77 5.49 11.26
C ASP A 260 17.21 5.78 9.82
N SER A 261 17.07 4.78 8.95
CA SER A 261 17.44 4.87 7.55
C SER A 261 16.52 4.02 6.69
N TRP A 262 16.31 4.49 5.46
CA TRP A 262 15.55 3.81 4.44
C TRP A 262 16.51 3.45 3.31
N ASP A 263 16.53 2.19 2.90
CA ASP A 263 17.27 1.77 1.71
C ASP A 263 16.32 1.77 0.51
N PHE A 264 16.33 2.88 -0.22
CA PHE A 264 15.57 3.02 -1.46
C PHE A 264 16.35 2.53 -2.68
N GLY A 265 17.64 2.15 -2.53
CA GLY A 265 18.53 1.80 -3.63
C GLY A 265 17.95 0.75 -4.59
N PRO A 266 17.39 -0.37 -4.10
CA PRO A 266 16.79 -1.39 -4.96
C PRO A 266 15.58 -0.91 -5.79
N TYR A 267 14.80 0.04 -5.25
CA TYR A 267 13.65 0.63 -5.94
C TYR A 267 14.12 1.63 -6.99
N LEU A 268 15.07 2.50 -6.63
CA LEU A 268 15.62 3.51 -7.52
C LEU A 268 16.45 2.92 -8.65
N SER A 269 17.18 1.81 -8.43
CA SER A 269 17.97 1.17 -9.50
C SER A 269 17.10 0.64 -10.63
N THR A 270 15.91 0.14 -10.30
CA THR A 270 14.93 -0.32 -11.29
C THR A 270 14.43 0.83 -12.15
N LEU A 271 14.10 1.98 -11.54
CA LEU A 271 13.67 3.19 -12.26
C LEU A 271 14.82 3.77 -13.10
N HIS A 272 16.02 3.91 -12.51
CA HIS A 272 17.20 4.42 -13.20
C HIS A 272 17.57 3.61 -14.45
N SER A 273 17.28 2.31 -14.48
CA SER A 273 17.54 1.48 -15.67
C SER A 273 16.78 1.94 -16.91
N ALA A 274 15.68 2.68 -16.76
CA ALA A 274 14.91 3.22 -17.88
C ALA A 274 15.50 4.52 -18.44
N VAL A 275 16.33 5.24 -17.69
CA VAL A 275 16.88 6.54 -18.12
C VAL A 275 17.75 6.38 -19.37
N GLY A 276 18.63 5.37 -19.39
CA GLY A 276 19.54 5.12 -20.50
C GLY A 276 18.98 4.25 -21.62
N ASP A 277 17.67 3.98 -21.65
CA ASP A 277 17.08 3.08 -22.64
C ASP A 277 17.11 3.68 -24.06
N GLU A 278 17.38 2.84 -25.06
CA GLU A 278 17.51 3.22 -26.48
C GLU A 278 16.25 3.90 -27.03
N ILE A 279 15.07 3.56 -26.51
CA ILE A 279 13.79 4.19 -26.88
C ILE A 279 13.89 5.73 -26.78
N PHE A 280 14.53 6.22 -25.70
CA PHE A 280 14.59 7.64 -25.39
C PHE A 280 15.67 8.39 -26.15
N LEU A 281 16.46 7.73 -27.00
CA LEU A 281 17.34 8.39 -27.97
C LEU A 281 16.57 8.98 -29.14
N HIS A 282 15.33 8.53 -29.37
CA HIS A 282 14.52 8.91 -30.52
C HIS A 282 13.31 9.74 -30.10
N SER A 283 13.31 11.05 -30.34
CA SER A 283 12.19 11.96 -29.98
C SER A 283 10.80 11.53 -30.48
N SER A 284 10.72 10.67 -31.50
CA SER A 284 9.48 10.06 -31.99
C SER A 284 8.77 9.16 -30.98
N TRP A 285 9.43 8.73 -29.89
CA TRP A 285 8.80 7.93 -28.84
C TRP A 285 7.60 8.65 -28.23
N ILE A 286 7.64 10.00 -28.17
CA ILE A 286 6.56 10.84 -27.64
C ILE A 286 5.29 10.58 -28.45
N LYS A 287 5.41 10.68 -29.77
CA LYS A 287 4.28 10.42 -30.68
C LYS A 287 3.79 8.98 -30.54
N GLU A 288 4.69 8.01 -30.48
CA GLU A 288 4.34 6.59 -30.35
C GLU A 288 3.56 6.32 -29.05
N TYR A 289 4.04 6.83 -27.91
CA TYR A 289 3.40 6.64 -26.61
C TYR A 289 2.02 7.26 -26.55
N PHE A 290 1.86 8.53 -26.95
CA PHE A 290 0.55 9.20 -26.88
C PHE A 290 -0.43 8.67 -27.94
N THR A 291 0.05 8.14 -29.06
CA THR A 291 -0.79 7.39 -30.02
C THR A 291 -1.27 6.07 -29.43
N TRP A 292 -0.39 5.32 -28.77
CA TRP A 292 -0.75 4.10 -28.04
C TRP A 292 -1.74 4.39 -26.90
N ALA A 293 -1.52 5.46 -26.13
CA ALA A 293 -2.41 5.87 -25.05
C ALA A 293 -3.81 6.23 -25.57
N GLY A 294 -3.90 6.84 -26.76
CA GLY A 294 -5.15 6.98 -27.50
C GLY A 294 -6.13 8.05 -26.98
N PHE A 295 -5.71 8.89 -26.04
CA PHE A 295 -6.51 10.03 -25.57
C PHE A 295 -6.48 11.16 -26.60
N LYS A 296 -7.65 11.62 -27.08
CA LYS A 296 -7.78 12.69 -28.08
C LYS A 296 -9.19 13.30 -28.06
N SER A 297 -9.43 14.30 -28.92
CA SER A 297 -10.69 15.03 -29.01
C SER A 297 -11.07 15.75 -27.70
N TYR A 298 -10.07 16.25 -26.98
CA TYR A 298 -10.24 16.95 -25.71
C TYR A 298 -9.43 18.24 -25.70
N ASN A 299 -10.08 19.39 -25.45
CA ASN A 299 -9.39 20.69 -25.46
C ASN A 299 -8.52 20.87 -24.22
N LEU A 300 -7.29 20.34 -24.29
CA LEU A 300 -6.26 20.43 -23.27
C LEU A 300 -4.90 20.34 -23.93
N VAL A 301 -3.99 21.25 -23.58
CA VAL A 301 -2.58 21.15 -23.95
C VAL A 301 -1.79 20.83 -22.70
N VAL A 302 -0.99 19.76 -22.76
CA VAL A 302 -0.10 19.36 -21.67
C VAL A 302 1.33 19.61 -22.06
N ARG A 303 2.10 20.29 -21.19
CA ARG A 303 3.55 20.37 -21.29
C ARG A 303 4.17 19.37 -20.34
N MET A 304 5.02 18.50 -20.87
CA MET A 304 5.78 17.51 -20.10
C MET A 304 7.24 17.93 -20.06
N ILE A 305 7.83 17.97 -18.87
CA ILE A 305 9.23 18.35 -18.66
C ILE A 305 9.90 17.26 -17.82
N GLU A 306 10.92 16.62 -18.38
CA GLU A 306 11.77 15.69 -17.64
C GLU A 306 12.73 16.45 -16.72
N THR A 307 12.77 16.08 -15.44
CA THR A 307 13.60 16.73 -14.43
C THR A 307 14.52 15.77 -13.70
N ASP A 308 15.50 16.33 -12.99
CA ASP A 308 16.25 15.62 -11.96
C ASP A 308 15.43 15.46 -10.65
N GLU A 309 16.06 14.89 -9.63
CA GLU A 309 15.51 14.70 -8.27
C GLU A 309 15.02 15.99 -7.60
N ASP A 310 15.64 17.12 -7.95
CA ASP A 310 15.37 18.44 -7.38
C ASP A 310 14.38 19.27 -8.22
N PHE A 311 13.79 18.65 -9.25
CA PHE A 311 12.88 19.27 -10.22
C PHE A 311 13.50 20.36 -11.10
N ASN A 312 14.82 20.31 -11.30
CA ASN A 312 15.50 21.10 -12.33
C ASN A 312 15.42 20.38 -13.68
N PRO A 313 15.37 21.09 -14.82
CA PRO A 313 15.38 20.46 -16.14
C PRO A 313 16.55 19.47 -16.28
N PHE A 314 16.25 18.23 -16.68
CA PHE A 314 17.25 17.19 -16.79
C PHE A 314 18.14 17.43 -18.03
N PRO A 315 19.49 17.37 -17.91
CA PRO A 315 20.37 17.50 -19.07
C PRO A 315 20.12 16.41 -20.12
N GLY A 316 19.75 16.80 -21.34
CA GLY A 316 19.34 15.86 -22.39
C GLY A 316 17.96 15.22 -22.17
N GLY A 317 17.19 15.76 -21.21
CA GLY A 317 15.79 15.41 -21.00
C GLY A 317 14.87 16.09 -22.01
N TYR A 318 13.66 15.57 -22.12
CA TYR A 318 12.62 16.09 -23.01
C TYR A 318 11.78 17.19 -22.34
N ASP A 319 11.47 18.23 -23.13
CA ASP A 319 10.50 19.29 -22.84
C ASP A 319 9.60 19.42 -24.07
N TYR A 320 8.34 19.00 -23.95
CA TYR A 320 7.45 18.87 -25.09
C TYR A 320 5.99 19.17 -24.75
N LEU A 321 5.24 19.57 -25.77
CA LEU A 321 3.81 19.79 -25.70
C LEU A 321 3.06 18.65 -26.38
N VAL A 322 1.92 18.29 -25.80
CA VAL A 322 0.92 17.39 -26.38
C VAL A 322 -0.40 18.13 -26.42
N ASP A 323 -0.95 18.28 -27.61
CA ASP A 323 -2.28 18.86 -27.82
C ASP A 323 -3.29 17.73 -28.00
N PHE A 324 -4.15 17.52 -27.01
CA PHE A 324 -5.14 16.45 -27.04
C PHE A 324 -6.38 16.76 -27.87
N LEU A 325 -6.48 17.95 -28.47
CA LEU A 325 -7.60 18.27 -29.34
C LEU A 325 -7.56 17.41 -30.61
N ASP A 326 -6.40 17.37 -31.26
CA ASP A 326 -6.15 16.61 -32.50
C ASP A 326 -5.03 15.56 -32.35
N LEU A 327 -4.48 15.41 -31.15
CA LEU A 327 -3.32 14.57 -30.84
C LEU A 327 -2.08 14.98 -31.64
N SER A 328 -1.73 16.26 -31.53
CA SER A 328 -0.53 16.84 -32.15
C SER A 328 0.54 17.20 -31.11
N PHE A 329 1.76 17.50 -31.60
CA PHE A 329 2.96 17.73 -30.78
C PHE A 329 3.60 19.07 -31.17
N PRO A 330 2.98 20.21 -30.84
CA PRO A 330 3.44 21.52 -31.28
C PRO A 330 4.73 21.93 -30.57
N LYS A 331 5.54 22.79 -31.21
CA LYS A 331 6.74 23.36 -30.58
C LYS A 331 6.43 24.48 -29.59
N GLU A 332 5.28 25.14 -29.76
CA GLU A 332 4.84 26.28 -28.96
C GLU A 332 3.38 26.11 -28.55
N ARG A 333 2.98 26.73 -27.43
CA ARG A 333 1.59 26.71 -26.95
C ARG A 333 0.69 27.30 -28.04
N PRO A 334 -0.37 26.60 -28.50
CA PRO A 334 -1.21 27.09 -29.58
C PRO A 334 -1.90 28.41 -29.21
N SER A 335 -2.19 29.26 -30.20
CA SER A 335 -2.80 30.58 -29.98
C SER A 335 -4.30 30.55 -29.66
N ARG A 336 -5.00 29.45 -29.95
CA ARG A 336 -6.42 29.28 -29.62
C ARG A 336 -6.65 29.26 -28.10
N GLU A 337 -7.87 29.51 -27.65
CA GLU A 337 -8.22 29.36 -26.23
C GLU A 337 -8.22 27.87 -25.81
N HIS A 338 -7.49 27.55 -24.75
CA HIS A 338 -7.40 26.20 -24.22
C HIS A 338 -6.90 26.19 -22.76
N PRO A 339 -7.39 25.25 -21.93
CA PRO A 339 -6.75 24.86 -20.69
C PRO A 339 -5.34 24.28 -20.91
N TYR A 340 -4.46 24.52 -19.95
CA TYR A 340 -3.06 24.12 -19.98
C TYR A 340 -2.65 23.46 -18.67
N GLU A 341 -1.92 22.35 -18.77
CA GLU A 341 -1.33 21.65 -17.62
C GLU A 341 0.18 21.42 -17.86
N GLU A 342 1.03 21.95 -17.00
CA GLU A 342 2.48 21.68 -16.99
C GLU A 342 2.78 20.61 -15.95
N ILE A 343 3.49 19.57 -16.40
CA ILE A 343 3.85 18.39 -15.62
C ILE A 343 5.38 18.28 -15.65
N ARG A 344 6.01 18.50 -14.50
CA ARG A 344 7.44 18.29 -14.29
C ARG A 344 7.63 16.99 -13.55
N SER A 345 8.25 16.00 -14.19
CA SER A 345 8.40 14.67 -13.60
C SER A 345 9.85 14.25 -13.64
N ARG A 346 10.28 13.56 -12.58
CA ARG A 346 11.61 12.95 -12.56
C ARG A 346 11.80 12.02 -13.75
N VAL A 347 12.95 12.15 -14.40
CA VAL A 347 13.26 11.47 -15.67
C VAL A 347 13.21 9.94 -15.56
N ASP A 348 13.67 9.39 -14.44
CA ASP A 348 13.68 7.94 -14.19
C ASP A 348 12.27 7.38 -14.05
N VAL A 349 11.38 8.10 -13.36
CA VAL A 349 9.98 7.71 -13.19
C VAL A 349 9.22 7.79 -14.50
N VAL A 350 9.26 8.93 -15.20
CA VAL A 350 8.48 9.11 -16.44
C VAL A 350 8.92 8.14 -17.53
N ARG A 351 10.23 7.91 -17.68
CA ARG A 351 10.76 6.94 -18.64
C ARG A 351 10.39 5.51 -18.27
N TYR A 352 10.41 5.16 -16.98
CA TYR A 352 9.95 3.85 -16.53
C TYR A 352 8.47 3.63 -16.84
N VAL A 353 7.60 4.60 -16.50
CA VAL A 353 6.15 4.56 -16.78
C VAL A 353 5.88 4.42 -18.28
N VAL A 354 6.54 5.23 -19.12
CA VAL A 354 6.38 5.19 -20.58
C VAL A 354 6.84 3.86 -21.16
N LYS A 355 8.04 3.40 -20.78
CA LYS A 355 8.63 2.14 -21.27
C LYS A 355 7.73 0.95 -20.95
N HIS A 356 7.14 0.91 -19.77
CA HIS A 356 6.33 -0.21 -19.30
C HIS A 356 4.83 -0.03 -19.56
N GLY A 357 4.40 1.09 -20.13
CA GLY A 357 2.98 1.38 -20.37
C GLY A 357 2.16 1.40 -19.10
N LEU A 358 2.74 1.90 -18.00
CA LEU A 358 2.08 1.94 -16.70
C LEU A 358 1.04 3.06 -16.63
N LEU A 359 0.14 2.94 -15.64
CA LEU A 359 -0.82 3.98 -15.33
C LEU A 359 -0.10 5.21 -14.79
N TRP A 360 -0.67 6.40 -15.01
CA TRP A 360 -0.06 7.63 -14.49
C TRP A 360 -0.19 7.78 -12.97
N ASP A 361 -0.88 6.85 -12.29
CA ASP A 361 -0.72 6.68 -10.85
C ASP A 361 0.73 6.39 -10.46
N ASP A 362 1.46 5.59 -11.26
CA ASP A 362 2.90 5.33 -11.07
C ASP A 362 3.79 6.54 -11.40
N LEU A 363 3.26 7.55 -12.11
CA LEU A 363 3.93 8.81 -12.41
C LEU A 363 3.70 9.87 -11.33
N TYR A 364 2.49 9.91 -10.77
CA TYR A 364 2.03 10.97 -9.88
C TYR A 364 2.18 10.62 -8.39
N ILE A 365 2.00 9.35 -8.01
CA ILE A 365 2.06 8.92 -6.61
C ILE A 365 3.52 8.99 -6.11
N GLY A 366 3.71 9.50 -4.88
CA GLY A 366 5.01 9.49 -4.22
C GLY A 366 5.93 10.69 -4.50
N PHE A 367 5.37 11.87 -4.75
CA PHE A 367 6.10 13.14 -4.92
C PHE A 367 7.08 13.17 -6.09
N GLN A 368 6.82 12.38 -7.12
CA GLN A 368 7.68 12.26 -8.31
C GLN A 368 7.43 13.35 -9.36
N THR A 369 6.34 14.12 -9.19
CA THR A 369 5.83 15.06 -10.18
C THR A 369 5.36 16.38 -9.54
N ARG A 370 5.60 17.51 -10.21
CA ARG A 370 4.99 18.82 -9.92
C ARG A 370 4.02 19.20 -11.04
N LEU A 371 2.83 19.63 -10.65
CA LEU A 371 1.74 19.99 -11.55
C LEU A 371 1.43 21.49 -11.42
N GLN A 372 1.26 22.16 -12.55
CA GLN A 372 0.73 23.51 -12.64
C GLN A 372 -0.41 23.53 -13.66
N ARG A 373 -1.51 24.20 -13.32
CA ARG A 373 -2.72 24.27 -14.16
C ARG A 373 -3.10 25.72 -14.43
N ASP A 374 -3.55 25.98 -15.64
CA ASP A 374 -3.99 27.29 -16.12
C ASP A 374 -5.17 27.13 -17.10
N PRO A 375 -6.43 27.40 -16.69
CA PRO A 375 -6.87 27.75 -15.34
C PRO A 375 -6.75 26.56 -14.35
N ASP A 376 -6.90 26.81 -13.04
CA ASP A 376 -6.86 25.77 -12.00
C ASP A 376 -8.12 24.89 -12.02
N ILE A 377 -8.19 23.98 -12.99
CA ILE A 377 -9.30 23.07 -13.23
C ILE A 377 -8.78 21.63 -13.25
N TYR A 378 -9.46 20.74 -12.54
CA TYR A 378 -9.15 19.31 -12.59
C TYR A 378 -9.76 18.64 -13.83
N HIS A 379 -8.91 18.20 -14.76
CA HIS A 379 -9.33 17.54 -15.99
C HIS A 379 -9.67 16.06 -15.79
N HIS A 380 -10.82 15.77 -15.16
CA HIS A 380 -11.18 14.41 -14.75
C HIS A 380 -11.18 13.38 -15.89
N LEU A 381 -11.59 13.73 -17.12
CA LEU A 381 -11.57 12.80 -18.25
C LEU A 381 -10.16 12.42 -18.68
N PHE A 382 -9.25 13.38 -18.67
CA PHE A 382 -7.83 13.18 -18.96
C PHE A 382 -7.20 12.28 -17.89
N TRP A 383 -7.33 12.67 -16.61
CA TRP A 383 -6.77 11.91 -15.50
C TRP A 383 -7.36 10.50 -15.41
N ASN A 384 -8.69 10.34 -15.53
CA ASN A 384 -9.33 9.03 -15.58
C ASN A 384 -8.83 8.18 -16.75
N HIS A 385 -8.46 8.78 -17.88
CA HIS A 385 -7.94 8.01 -19.01
C HIS A 385 -6.57 7.43 -18.69
N PHE A 386 -5.64 8.26 -18.25
CA PHE A 386 -4.27 7.84 -17.96
C PHE A 386 -4.12 7.03 -16.67
N GLN A 387 -5.08 7.12 -15.74
CA GLN A 387 -5.08 6.36 -14.48
C GLN A 387 -5.87 5.05 -14.56
N ILE A 388 -6.77 4.87 -15.53
CA ILE A 388 -7.69 3.70 -15.52
C ILE A 388 -7.83 3.06 -16.90
N LYS A 389 -7.79 3.84 -17.98
CA LYS A 389 -8.22 3.39 -19.32
C LYS A 389 -7.09 3.14 -20.31
N LEU A 390 -5.83 3.16 -19.87
CA LEU A 390 -4.71 2.81 -20.75
C LEU A 390 -4.82 1.35 -21.23
N PRO A 391 -4.27 1.02 -22.42
CA PRO A 391 -4.22 -0.35 -22.89
C PRO A 391 -3.51 -1.28 -21.88
N LEU A 392 -4.01 -2.52 -21.74
CA LEU A 392 -3.45 -3.51 -20.81
C LEU A 392 -2.05 -4.04 -21.23
N THR A 393 -1.62 -3.73 -22.45
CA THR A 393 -0.31 -4.11 -23.00
C THR A 393 0.53 -2.88 -23.24
N PRO A 394 1.85 -2.91 -22.93
CA PRO A 394 2.73 -1.77 -23.17
C PRO A 394 2.80 -1.40 -24.66
N PRO A 395 3.28 -0.19 -25.00
CA PRO A 395 3.61 0.16 -26.37
C PRO A 395 4.57 -0.87 -26.99
N ASN A 396 4.45 -1.11 -28.31
CA ASN A 396 5.32 -2.06 -29.00
C ASN A 396 6.68 -1.42 -29.32
N TRP A 397 7.51 -1.25 -28.29
CA TRP A 397 8.82 -0.64 -28.41
C TRP A 397 9.78 -1.38 -29.32
N LYS A 398 9.61 -2.71 -29.46
CA LYS A 398 10.39 -3.49 -30.43
C LYS A 398 10.08 -3.07 -31.86
N SER A 399 8.80 -2.90 -32.20
CA SER A 399 8.39 -2.38 -33.50
C SER A 399 8.89 -0.95 -33.71
N PHE A 400 8.75 -0.10 -32.69
CA PHE A 400 9.22 1.29 -32.74
C PHE A 400 10.72 1.38 -33.07
N LEU A 401 11.58 0.65 -32.35
CA LEU A 401 13.04 0.68 -32.56
C LEU A 401 13.44 0.19 -33.96
N MET A 402 12.75 -0.83 -34.51
CA MET A 402 13.00 -1.29 -35.89
C MET A 402 12.72 -0.22 -36.96
N HIS A 403 11.82 0.73 -36.70
CA HIS A 403 11.52 1.84 -37.62
C HIS A 403 12.38 3.08 -37.37
N CYS A 404 13.10 3.14 -36.24
CA CYS A 404 14.01 4.22 -35.89
C CYS A 404 15.48 3.92 -36.23
N SER A 405 15.77 2.65 -36.61
CA SER A 405 17.09 2.14 -36.99
C SER A 405 17.54 2.62 -38.38
#